data_AF-A0A2A2SAP9-F1
#
_entry.id   AF-A0A2A2SAP9-F1
#
_cell.length_a   1.000
_cell.length_b   1.000
_cell.length_c   1.000
_cell.angle_alpha   90.00
_cell.angle_beta   90.00
_cell.angle_gamma   90.00
#
_symmetry.space_group_name_H-M   'P 1'
#
loop_
_entity.id
_entity.type
_entity.pdbx_description
1 polymer ?
#
loop_
_entity_poly.entity_id
_entity_poly.type
_entity_poly.pdbx_seq_one_letter_code
_entity_poly.pdbx_strand_id
1 'polypeptide(L)'
;MAKQSIGALAGWKRSEVEHGVVLALQLVRSADAYRERDFDVVEVTMNDRQLRSLARDLIRAAHARGLDLHARPAWWRFWRRRRRR
;
A
#
# COMPACT_ATOMS: atom_id res chain seq x y z
N MET A 1 -4.30 -2.96 -21.98
CA MET A 1 -2.87 -3.23 -21.75
C MET A 1 -2.46 -2.54 -20.46
N ALA A 2 -2.01 -3.30 -19.45
CA ALA A 2 -1.51 -2.70 -18.22
C ALA A 2 -0.18 -1.99 -18.50
N LYS A 3 -0.15 -0.66 -18.36
CA LYS A 3 1.06 0.14 -18.52
C LYS A 3 2.01 -0.27 -17.37
N GLN A 4 3.18 -0.81 -17.70
CA GLN A 4 4.23 -1.03 -16.70
C GLN A 4 4.74 0.33 -16.24
N SER A 5 4.33 0.78 -15.06
CA SER A 5 4.82 2.02 -14.47
C SER A 5 6.13 1.74 -13.74
N ILE A 6 7.26 2.04 -14.39
CA ILE A 6 8.57 2.02 -13.76
C ILE A 6 8.75 3.36 -13.04
N GLY A 7 8.73 3.34 -11.71
CA GLY A 7 8.88 4.53 -10.88
C GLY A 7 9.14 4.16 -9.41
N ALA A 8 9.67 5.10 -8.65
CA ALA A 8 9.82 4.97 -7.21
C ALA A 8 8.49 5.26 -6.51
N LEU A 9 8.16 4.50 -5.47
CA LEU A 9 6.98 4.76 -4.64
C LEU A 9 7.24 5.98 -3.76
N ALA A 10 6.55 7.10 -4.03
CA ALA A 10 6.62 8.33 -3.26
C ALA A 10 5.68 8.32 -2.05
N GLY A 11 4.54 7.63 -2.17
CA GLY A 11 3.52 7.61 -1.13
C GLY A 11 2.43 6.58 -1.41
N TRP A 12 1.63 6.29 -0.39
CA TRP A 12 0.47 5.42 -0.55
C TRP A 12 -0.65 5.79 0.43
N LYS A 13 -1.89 5.47 0.04
CA LYS A 13 -3.07 5.63 0.88
C LYS A 13 -3.97 4.40 0.74
N ARG A 14 -4.54 3.99 1.87
CA ARG A 14 -5.53 2.91 1.94
C ARG A 14 -6.90 3.47 2.30
N SER A 15 -7.89 3.15 1.49
CA SER A 15 -9.30 3.46 1.75
C SER A 15 -10.09 2.16 1.83
N GLU A 16 -10.92 2.02 2.86
CA GLU A 16 -11.87 0.90 2.98
C GLU A 16 -13.16 1.27 2.26
N VAL A 17 -13.66 0.34 1.45
CA VAL A 17 -14.94 0.45 0.73
C VAL A 17 -15.82 -0.74 1.09
N GLU A 18 -17.11 -0.69 0.77
CA GLU A 18 -18.11 -1.67 1.23
C GLU A 18 -17.70 -3.14 0.98
N HIS A 19 -17.04 -3.42 -0.15
CA HIS A 19 -16.66 -4.78 -0.55
C HIS A 19 -15.14 -5.01 -0.63
N GLY A 20 -14.32 -4.15 -0.03
CA GLY A 20 -12.86 -4.34 -0.04
C GLY A 20 -12.06 -3.10 0.29
N VAL A 21 -10.92 -2.96 -0.38
CA VAL A 21 -9.95 -1.90 -0.14
C VAL A 21 -9.47 -1.33 -1.48
N VAL A 22 -9.38 0.00 -1.54
CA VAL A 22 -8.68 0.71 -2.61
C VAL A 22 -7.32 1.15 -2.07
N LEU A 23 -6.25 0.71 -2.75
CA LEU A 23 -4.88 1.12 -2.48
C LEU A 23 -4.46 2.11 -3.58
N ALA A 24 -4.28 3.38 -3.20
CA ALA A 24 -3.73 4.40 -4.07
C ALA A 24 -2.22 4.48 -3.85
N LEU A 25 -1.44 4.31 -4.93
CA LEU A 25 0.02 4.39 -4.94
C LEU A 25 0.44 5.63 -5.73
N GLN A 26 1.29 6.46 -5.14
CA GLN A 26 1.90 7.59 -5.82
C GLN A 26 3.29 7.17 -6.29
N LEU A 27 3.48 7.15 -7.60
CA LEU A 27 4.73 6.81 -8.25
C LEU A 27 5.38 8.07 -8.79
N VAL A 28 6.70 8.11 -8.72
CA VAL A 28 7.50 9.20 -9.25
C VAL A 28 8.61 8.66 -10.14
N ARG A 29 8.87 9.34 -11.26
CA ARG A 29 9.85 8.89 -12.27
C ARG A 29 11.24 9.48 -12.09
N SER A 30 11.36 10.60 -11.37
CA SER A 30 12.63 11.29 -11.11
C SER A 30 12.58 12.10 -9.82
N ALA A 31 13.75 12.51 -9.30
CA ALA A 31 13.82 13.43 -8.17
C ALA A 31 13.22 14.82 -8.48
N ASP A 32 13.31 15.26 -9.73
CA ASP A 32 12.72 16.53 -10.19
C ASP A 32 11.19 16.48 -10.15
N ALA A 33 10.61 15.42 -10.70
CA ALA A 33 9.17 15.18 -10.65
C ALA A 33 8.65 15.13 -9.20
N TYR A 34 9.45 14.58 -8.27
CA TYR A 34 9.11 14.59 -6.84
C TYR A 34 9.03 16.01 -6.28
N ARG A 35 10.00 16.87 -6.62
CA ARG A 35 10.05 18.27 -6.18
C ARG A 35 8.89 19.08 -6.76
N GLU A 36 8.55 18.85 -8.01
CA GLU A 36 7.45 19.50 -8.72
C GLU A 36 6.07 18.96 -8.34
N ARG A 37 6.02 17.90 -7.52
CA ARG A 37 4.80 17.16 -7.14
C ARG A 37 4.07 16.56 -8.33
N ASP A 38 4.82 16.22 -9.38
CA ASP A 38 4.32 15.47 -10.52
C ASP A 38 4.34 13.97 -10.19
N PHE A 39 3.16 13.44 -9.90
CA PHE A 39 2.97 12.07 -9.44
C PHE A 39 2.03 11.31 -10.37
N ASP A 40 2.48 10.12 -10.79
CA ASP A 40 1.59 9.12 -11.39
C ASP A 40 0.82 8.44 -10.25
N VAL A 41 -0.52 8.57 -10.24
CA VAL A 41 -1.37 7.88 -9.27
C VAL A 41 -1.90 6.58 -9.87
N VAL A 42 -1.59 5.46 -9.21
CA VAL A 42 -2.12 4.14 -9.58
C VAL A 42 -3.06 3.67 -8.48
N GLU A 43 -4.33 3.45 -8.83
CA GLU A 43 -5.33 2.91 -7.92
C GLU A 43 -5.53 1.42 -8.18
N VAL A 44 -5.47 0.63 -7.11
CA VAL A 44 -5.68 -0.81 -7.16
C VAL A 44 -6.81 -1.17 -6.20
N THR A 45 -7.90 -1.67 -6.76
CA THR A 45 -9.02 -2.22 -5.98
C THR A 45 -8.77 -3.69 -5.68
N MET A 46 -8.88 -4.07 -4.41
CA MET A 46 -8.57 -5.40 -3.93
C MET A 46 -9.64 -5.87 -2.94
N ASN A 47 -10.01 -7.15 -3.04
CA ASN A 47 -10.79 -7.81 -2.00
C ASN A 47 -9.89 -8.29 -0.85
N ASP A 48 -10.51 -8.77 0.23
CA ASP A 48 -9.80 -9.26 1.44
C ASP A 48 -8.83 -10.41 1.18
N ARG A 49 -9.09 -11.25 0.18
CA ARG A 49 -8.20 -12.35 -0.19
C ARG A 49 -6.94 -11.80 -0.87
N GLN A 50 -7.11 -10.91 -1.83
CA GLN A 50 -6.02 -10.28 -2.57
C GLN A 50 -5.15 -9.42 -1.65
N LEU A 51 -5.76 -8.64 -0.75
CA LEU A 51 -5.04 -7.83 0.23
C LEU A 51 -4.15 -8.69 1.15
N ARG A 52 -4.67 -9.84 1.62
CA ARG A 52 -3.90 -10.79 2.42
C ARG A 52 -2.75 -11.42 1.63
N SER A 53 -2.94 -11.70 0.35
CA SER A 53 -1.86 -12.21 -0.51
C SER A 53 -0.76 -11.16 -0.67
N LEU A 54 -1.13 -9.94 -1.06
CA LEU A 54 -0.19 -8.84 -1.24
C LEU A 54 0.62 -8.56 0.03
N ALA A 55 -0.03 -8.52 1.20
CA ALA A 55 0.66 -8.31 2.47
C ALA A 55 1.72 -9.39 2.76
N ARG A 56 1.41 -10.68 2.50
CA ARG A 56 2.39 -11.76 2.67
C ARG A 56 3.55 -11.65 1.71
N ASP A 57 3.30 -11.24 0.48
CA ASP A 57 4.34 -11.08 -0.54
C ASP A 57 5.27 -9.90 -0.21
N LEU A 58 4.72 -8.79 0.26
CA LEU A 58 5.49 -7.64 0.75
C LEU A 58 6.34 -8.02 1.98
N ILE A 59 5.79 -8.79 2.92
CA ILE A 59 6.55 -9.27 4.08
C ILE A 59 7.72 -10.15 3.64
N ARG A 60 7.47 -11.12 2.73
CA ARG A 60 8.55 -11.95 2.16
C ARG A 60 9.61 -11.12 1.46
N ALA A 61 9.21 -10.15 0.65
CA ALA A 61 10.12 -9.27 -0.09
C ALA A 61 10.94 -8.35 0.82
N ALA A 62 10.39 -7.94 1.98
CA ALA A 62 11.09 -7.16 2.99
C ALA A 62 12.14 -8.00 3.72
N HIS A 63 11.77 -9.19 4.21
CA HIS A 63 12.73 -10.12 4.84
C HIS A 63 13.87 -10.51 3.90
N ALA A 64 13.58 -10.75 2.62
CA ALA A 64 14.61 -11.04 1.62
C ALA A 64 15.61 -9.89 1.41
N ARG A 65 15.25 -8.67 1.79
CA ARG A 65 16.11 -7.48 1.76
C ARG A 65 16.71 -7.13 3.14
N GLY A 66 16.55 -8.01 4.14
CA GLY A 66 17.01 -7.76 5.51
C GLY A 66 16.23 -6.65 6.23
N LEU A 67 15.02 -6.32 5.78
CA LEU A 67 14.16 -5.34 6.43
C LEU A 67 13.23 -6.05 7.42
N ASP A 68 13.42 -5.78 8.70
CA ASP A 68 12.50 -6.26 9.74
C ASP A 68 11.28 -5.34 9.83
N LEU A 69 10.12 -5.88 9.45
CA LEU A 69 8.86 -5.17 9.52
C LEU A 69 8.29 -5.25 10.94
N HIS A 70 8.33 -4.14 11.67
CA HIS A 70 7.60 -4.02 12.93
C HIS A 70 6.10 -3.89 12.66
N ALA A 71 5.39 -5.02 12.62
CA ALA A 71 3.94 -5.02 12.58
C ALA A 71 3.40 -4.46 13.92
N ARG A 72 2.39 -3.59 13.85
CA ARG A 72 1.65 -3.19 15.05
C ARG A 72 1.01 -4.43 15.68
N PRO A 73 1.03 -4.56 17.03
CA PRO A 73 0.53 -5.74 17.71
C PRO A 73 -0.93 -6.09 17.33
N ALA A 74 -1.28 -7.37 17.32
CA ALA A 74 -2.62 -7.83 16.91
C ALA A 74 -3.77 -7.18 17.71
N TRP A 75 -3.54 -6.84 18.98
CA TRP A 75 -4.51 -6.17 19.84
C TRP A 75 -4.92 -4.78 19.32
N TRP A 76 -4.07 -4.10 18.55
CA TRP A 76 -4.36 -2.79 17.97
C TRP A 76 -5.54 -2.82 16.96
N ARG A 77 -5.78 -3.97 16.31
CA ARG A 77 -6.94 -4.15 15.40
C ARG A 77 -8.28 -4.16 16.16
N PHE A 78 -8.30 -4.69 17.38
CA PHE A 78 -9.50 -4.73 18.22
C PHE A 78 -9.90 -3.33 18.71
N TRP A 79 -8.91 -2.46 18.98
CA TRP A 79 -9.15 -1.09 19.42
C TRP A 79 -9.71 -0.20 18.31
N ARG A 80 -9.30 -0.38 17.04
CA ARG A 80 -9.88 0.39 15.91
C ARG A 80 -11.33 0.01 15.61
N ARG A 81 -11.73 -1.26 15.81
CA ARG A 81 -13.14 -1.69 15.61
C ARG A 81 -14.11 -1.03 16.58
N ARG A 82 -13.64 -0.64 17.78
CA ARG A 82 -14.46 0.02 18.81
C ARG A 82 -14.71 1.52 18.55
N ARG A 83 -13.90 2.17 17.71
CA ARG A 83 -14.00 3.61 17.41
C ARG A 83 -14.92 3.99 16.23
N ARG A 84 -15.53 3.00 15.57
CA ARG A 84 -16.46 3.18 14.44
C ARG A 84 -17.90 2.74 14.76
N ARG A 85 -18.24 2.56 16.04
CA ARG A 85 -19.63 2.47 16.50
C ARG A 85 -20.00 3.76 17.19
#